data_AF-A0A821FYN2-F1
#
_entry.id   AF-A0A821FYN2-F1
#
_cell.length_a   1.000
_cell.length_b   1.000
_cell.length_c   1.000
_cell.angle_alpha   90.00
_cell.angle_beta   90.00
_cell.angle_gamma   90.00
#
_symmetry.space_group_name_H-M   'P 1'
#
loop_
_entity.id
_entity.type
_entity.pdbx_description
1 polymer ?
#
loop_
_entity_poly.entity_id
_entity_poly.type
_entity_poly.pdbx_seq_one_letter_code
_entity_poly.pdbx_strand_id
1 'polypeptide(L)'
;MSASTDDVPQRLVNISLQLNRSVPILQLILGTFGNIMNILIFTRRSLRTNPCSHYFLASSINNLFVLYVALLTRLLSSGWKIDPSNSNIVLCKLRIFFVYSSLCLIQWFVVLASIDRFFSTCHTIQYRQLSSLKIARKAVGLVILIIALAHFHTLIWWTVDYIGSDLYCNI
;
A
#
# COMPACT_ATOMS: atom_id res chain seq x y z
N MET A 1 -36.10 23.13 25.79
CA MET A 1 -34.98 23.10 26.75
C MET A 1 -34.09 21.92 26.36
N SER A 2 -32.84 22.22 25.96
CA SER A 2 -31.71 21.32 25.65
C SER A 2 -31.96 20.10 24.75
N ALA A 3 -32.22 20.35 23.46
CA ALA A 3 -31.88 19.39 22.42
C ALA A 3 -30.67 19.93 21.65
N SER A 4 -29.73 19.06 21.27
CA SER A 4 -28.91 19.13 20.04
C SER A 4 -27.45 19.66 20.02
N THR A 5 -26.73 19.86 21.13
CA THR A 5 -25.26 20.14 21.05
C THR A 5 -24.37 18.92 21.31
N ASP A 6 -24.74 18.01 22.23
CA ASP A 6 -23.92 16.84 22.57
C ASP A 6 -24.21 15.59 21.71
N ASP A 7 -25.30 15.59 20.94
CA ASP A 7 -25.72 14.47 20.08
C ASP A 7 -24.91 14.39 18.77
N VAL A 8 -24.53 15.53 18.20
CA VAL A 8 -23.80 15.58 16.91
C VAL A 8 -22.42 14.93 17.01
N PRO A 9 -21.57 15.24 18.01
CA PRO A 9 -20.27 14.59 18.17
C PRO A 9 -20.37 13.08 18.37
N GLN A 10 -21.32 12.61 19.18
CA GLN A 10 -21.52 11.19 19.43
C GLN A 10 -21.98 10.43 18.19
N ARG A 11 -22.89 11.01 17.39
CA ARG A 11 -23.33 10.41 16.13
C ARG A 11 -22.19 10.32 15.12
N LEU A 12 -21.34 11.35 15.01
CA LEU A 12 -20.15 11.32 14.15
C LEU A 12 -19.17 10.21 14.56
N VAL A 13 -18.93 10.06 15.86
CA VAL A 13 -18.07 8.98 16.38
C VAL A 13 -18.65 7.61 16.05
N ASN A 14 -19.95 7.39 16.29
CA ASN A 14 -20.59 6.10 15.99
C ASN A 14 -20.56 5.76 14.50
N ILE A 15 -20.82 6.73 13.61
CA ILE A 15 -20.70 6.55 12.15
C ILE A 15 -19.24 6.23 11.78
N SER A 16 -18.27 6.96 12.34
CA SER A 16 -16.85 6.71 12.07
C SER A 16 -16.41 5.31 12.50
N LEU A 17 -16.93 4.81 13.62
CA LEU A 17 -16.66 3.45 14.11
C LEU A 17 -17.25 2.40 13.18
N GLN A 18 -18.51 2.58 12.74
CA GLN A 18 -19.14 1.66 11.80
C GLN A 18 -18.38 1.61 10.46
N LEU A 19 -17.98 2.76 9.92
CA LEU A 19 -17.20 2.83 8.69
C LEU A 19 -15.81 2.21 8.84
N ASN A 20 -15.09 2.53 9.92
CA ASN A 20 -13.77 1.96 10.21
C ASN A 20 -13.80 0.45 10.41
N ARG A 21 -14.95 -0.13 10.78
CA ARG A 21 -15.11 -1.58 10.89
C ARG A 21 -15.49 -2.24 9.57
N SER A 22 -16.49 -1.69 8.88
CA SER A 22 -17.08 -2.34 7.70
C SER A 22 -16.25 -2.14 6.43
N VAL A 23 -15.72 -0.94 6.19
CA VAL A 23 -15.00 -0.62 4.95
C VAL A 23 -13.71 -1.44 4.81
N PRO A 24 -12.85 -1.58 5.85
CA PRO A 24 -11.65 -2.41 5.74
C PRO A 24 -11.93 -3.88 5.45
N ILE A 25 -13.02 -4.44 6.00
CA ILE A 25 -13.40 -5.84 5.74
C ILE A 25 -13.75 -6.03 4.26
N LEU A 26 -14.59 -5.14 3.71
CA LEU A 26 -14.95 -5.17 2.29
C LEU A 26 -13.71 -4.98 1.39
N GLN A 27 -12.85 -4.02 1.73
CA GLN A 27 -11.61 -3.76 1.00
C GLN A 27 -10.64 -4.95 1.07
N LEU A 28 -10.57 -5.65 2.20
CA LEU A 28 -9.74 -6.85 2.35
C LEU A 28 -10.24 -7.98 1.44
N ILE A 29 -11.55 -8.25 1.43
CA ILE A 29 -12.14 -9.33 0.60
C ILE A 29 -12.00 -9.01 -0.89
N LEU A 30 -12.51 -7.87 -1.32
CA LEU A 30 -12.51 -7.46 -2.74
C LEU A 30 -11.09 -7.20 -3.24
N GLY A 31 -10.27 -6.55 -2.43
CA GLY A 31 -8.89 -6.26 -2.74
C GLY A 31 -8.04 -7.52 -2.87
N THR A 32 -8.22 -8.50 -1.97
CA THR A 32 -7.50 -9.78 -2.06
C THR A 32 -7.89 -10.51 -3.34
N PHE A 33 -9.19 -10.68 -3.57
CA PHE A 33 -9.67 -11.37 -4.77
C PHE A 33 -9.20 -10.69 -6.06
N GLY A 34 -9.38 -9.38 -6.16
CA GLY A 34 -8.99 -8.60 -7.35
C GLY A 34 -7.49 -8.65 -7.62
N ASN A 35 -6.64 -8.47 -6.60
CA ASN A 35 -5.20 -8.50 -6.80
C ASN A 35 -4.67 -9.91 -7.09
N ILE A 36 -5.24 -10.97 -6.51
CA ILE A 36 -4.91 -12.35 -6.88
C ILE A 36 -5.26 -12.61 -8.34
N MET A 37 -6.46 -12.22 -8.79
CA MET A 37 -6.85 -12.36 -10.20
C MET A 37 -5.89 -11.60 -11.13
N ASN A 38 -5.52 -10.37 -10.78
CA ASN A 38 -4.53 -9.60 -11.55
C ASN A 38 -3.18 -10.34 -11.65
N ILE A 39 -2.68 -10.89 -10.54
CA ILE A 39 -1.44 -11.66 -10.53
C ILE A 39 -1.57 -12.89 -11.44
N LEU A 40 -2.66 -13.65 -11.33
CA LEU A 40 -2.91 -14.81 -12.17
C LEU A 40 -3.00 -14.45 -13.67
N ILE A 41 -3.58 -13.30 -14.01
CA ILE A 41 -3.68 -12.82 -15.39
C ILE A 41 -2.31 -12.37 -15.92
N PHE A 42 -1.61 -11.50 -15.20
CA PHE A 42 -0.33 -10.94 -15.66
C PHE A 42 0.82 -11.96 -15.66
N THR A 43 0.71 -13.05 -14.91
CA THR A 43 1.68 -14.17 -14.96
C THR A 43 1.45 -15.13 -16.13
N ARG A 44 0.32 -15.04 -16.85
CA ARG A 44 0.08 -15.87 -18.04
C ARG A 44 1.13 -15.64 -19.12
N ARG A 45 1.43 -16.70 -19.88
CA ARG A 45 2.47 -16.72 -20.91
C ARG A 45 2.33 -15.60 -21.95
N SER A 46 1.10 -15.20 -22.27
CA SER A 46 0.81 -14.13 -23.23
C SER A 46 1.17 -12.72 -22.72
N LEU A 47 1.08 -12.48 -21.40
CA LEU A 47 1.25 -11.15 -20.80
C LEU A 47 2.60 -10.97 -20.12
N ARG A 48 3.27 -12.05 -19.68
CA ARG A 48 4.58 -11.96 -19.00
C ARG A 48 5.72 -11.39 -19.86
N THR A 49 5.55 -11.35 -21.18
CA THR A 49 6.50 -10.75 -22.12
C THR A 49 6.25 -9.26 -22.34
N ASN A 50 5.08 -8.76 -21.93
CA ASN A 50 4.71 -7.36 -22.08
C ASN A 50 5.29 -6.54 -20.91
N PRO A 51 6.07 -5.48 -21.16
CA PRO A 51 6.70 -4.68 -20.11
C PRO A 51 5.66 -3.94 -19.23
N CYS A 52 4.61 -3.37 -19.83
CA CYS A 52 3.49 -2.73 -19.13
C CYS A 52 2.83 -3.68 -18.12
N SER A 53 2.56 -4.93 -18.52
CA SER A 53 2.03 -5.97 -17.62
C SER A 53 2.94 -6.26 -16.43
N HIS A 54 4.25 -6.12 -16.57
CA HIS A 54 5.20 -6.36 -15.47
C HIS A 54 5.05 -5.32 -14.36
N TYR A 55 4.78 -4.06 -14.69
CA TYR A 55 4.53 -3.02 -13.70
C TYR A 55 3.20 -3.23 -12.98
N PHE A 56 2.14 -3.61 -13.70
CA PHE A 56 0.85 -3.95 -13.07
C PHE A 56 0.93 -5.19 -12.18
N LEU A 57 1.75 -6.17 -12.56
CA LEU A 57 2.03 -7.33 -11.71
C LEU A 57 2.73 -6.90 -10.41
N ALA A 58 3.78 -6.08 -10.51
CA ALA A 58 4.49 -5.56 -9.34
C ALA A 58 3.55 -4.74 -8.43
N SER A 59 2.70 -3.90 -9.02
CA SER A 59 1.67 -3.15 -8.30
C SER A 59 0.66 -4.06 -7.61
N SER A 60 0.20 -5.13 -8.26
CA SER A 60 -0.77 -6.07 -7.67
C SER A 60 -0.19 -6.87 -6.50
N ILE A 61 1.07 -7.31 -6.62
CA ILE A 61 1.80 -7.97 -5.52
C ILE A 61 1.94 -7.02 -4.33
N ASN A 62 2.34 -5.78 -4.59
CA ASN A 62 2.54 -4.78 -3.55
C ASN A 62 1.21 -4.33 -2.90
N ASN A 63 0.11 -4.31 -3.66
CA ASN A 63 -1.24 -4.12 -3.12
C ASN A 63 -1.64 -5.24 -2.14
N LEU A 64 -1.38 -6.51 -2.48
CA LEU A 64 -1.62 -7.61 -1.53
C LEU A 64 -0.81 -7.44 -0.26
N PHE A 65 0.47 -7.09 -0.38
CA PHE A 65 1.32 -6.82 0.77
C PHE A 65 0.73 -5.74 1.68
N VAL A 66 0.31 -4.60 1.12
CA VAL A 66 -0.31 -3.50 1.90
C VAL A 66 -1.63 -3.92 2.53
N LEU A 67 -2.47 -4.71 1.84
CA LEU A 67 -3.72 -5.21 2.40
C LEU A 67 -3.47 -6.05 3.67
N TYR A 68 -2.45 -6.89 3.68
CA TYR A 68 -2.18 -7.75 4.83
C TYR A 68 -1.31 -7.09 5.91
N VAL A 69 -0.42 -6.15 5.58
CA VAL A 69 0.48 -5.52 6.56
C VAL A 69 -0.08 -4.22 7.13
N ALA A 70 -0.77 -3.42 6.31
CA ALA A 70 -1.37 -2.17 6.75
C ALA A 70 -2.80 -2.39 7.23
N LEU A 71 -3.66 -2.90 6.34
CA LEU A 71 -5.11 -2.90 6.54
C LEU A 71 -5.55 -3.97 7.56
N LEU A 72 -5.02 -5.19 7.47
CA LEU A 72 -5.31 -6.24 8.45
C LEU A 72 -4.83 -5.86 9.86
N THR A 73 -3.62 -5.32 10.00
CA THR A 73 -3.14 -4.85 11.31
C THR A 73 -4.01 -3.71 11.85
N ARG A 74 -4.44 -2.78 11.00
CA ARG A 74 -5.39 -1.72 11.40
C ARG A 74 -6.73 -2.30 11.85
N LEU A 75 -7.25 -3.30 11.13
CA LEU A 75 -8.50 -3.96 11.47
C LEU A 75 -8.40 -4.67 12.83
N LEU A 76 -7.31 -5.41 13.08
CA LEU A 76 -7.04 -6.08 14.35
C LEU A 76 -6.87 -5.10 15.51
N SER A 77 -6.15 -3.99 15.27
CA SER A 77 -5.97 -2.92 16.25
C SER A 77 -7.31 -2.25 16.60
N SER A 78 -8.12 -1.86 15.62
CA SER A 78 -9.40 -1.20 15.86
C SER A 78 -10.50 -2.12 16.41
N GLY A 79 -10.51 -3.39 15.99
CA GLY A 79 -11.58 -4.33 16.31
C GLY A 79 -11.33 -5.13 17.59
N TRP A 80 -10.08 -5.51 17.84
CA TRP A 80 -9.69 -6.39 18.94
C TRP A 80 -8.62 -5.79 19.86
N LYS A 81 -8.15 -4.54 19.62
CA LYS A 81 -7.05 -3.89 20.36
C LYS A 81 -5.74 -4.68 20.33
N ILE A 82 -5.52 -5.46 19.27
CA ILE A 82 -4.30 -6.25 19.07
C ILE A 82 -3.43 -5.54 18.04
N ASP A 83 -2.34 -4.90 18.49
CA ASP A 83 -1.30 -4.38 17.62
C ASP A 83 0.10 -4.78 18.13
N PRO A 84 0.73 -5.81 17.54
CA PRO A 84 2.08 -6.23 17.92
C PRO A 84 3.15 -5.15 17.69
N SER A 85 2.86 -4.18 16.83
CA SER A 85 3.78 -3.07 16.52
C SER A 85 3.90 -2.12 17.71
N ASN A 86 2.89 -2.07 18.58
CA ASN A 86 2.90 -1.21 19.75
C ASN A 86 3.82 -1.72 20.85
N SER A 87 4.09 -3.03 20.93
CA SER A 87 4.95 -3.59 21.99
C SER A 87 6.40 -3.84 21.54
N ASN A 88 6.68 -3.76 20.24
CA ASN A 88 8.00 -4.07 19.69
C ASN A 88 8.48 -2.94 18.75
N ILE A 89 9.53 -2.24 19.17
CA ILE A 89 10.12 -1.11 18.45
C ILE A 89 10.60 -1.47 17.04
N VAL A 90 11.12 -2.69 16.85
CA VAL A 90 11.58 -3.14 15.53
C VAL A 90 10.39 -3.35 14.60
N LEU A 91 9.32 -3.98 15.10
CA LEU A 91 8.08 -4.15 14.33
C LEU A 91 7.39 -2.83 14.02
N CYS A 92 7.34 -1.88 14.97
CA CYS A 92 6.87 -0.51 14.76
C CYS A 92 7.58 0.14 13.57
N LYS A 93 8.91 0.23 13.64
CA LYS A 93 9.74 0.86 12.60
C LYS A 93 9.60 0.18 11.25
N LEU A 94 9.75 -1.14 11.20
CA LEU A 94 9.67 -1.89 9.94
C LEU A 94 8.28 -1.79 9.31
N ARG A 95 7.21 -1.93 10.11
CA ARG A 95 5.84 -1.83 9.61
C ARG A 95 5.60 -0.48 8.96
N ILE A 96 5.93 0.61 9.66
CA ILE A 96 5.79 1.97 9.14
C ILE A 96 6.57 2.12 7.83
N PHE A 97 7.86 1.80 7.85
CA PHE A 97 8.72 1.91 6.67
C PHE A 97 8.14 1.17 5.45
N PHE A 98 7.75 -0.09 5.64
CA PHE A 98 7.20 -0.91 4.56
C PHE A 98 5.85 -0.39 4.08
N VAL A 99 4.93 0.00 4.97
CA VAL A 99 3.61 0.51 4.58
C VAL A 99 3.73 1.80 3.77
N TYR A 100 4.50 2.78 4.23
CA TYR A 100 4.68 4.04 3.50
C TYR A 100 5.38 3.82 2.15
N SER A 101 6.46 3.03 2.14
CA SER A 101 7.17 2.70 0.90
C SER A 101 6.26 1.99 -0.09
N SER A 102 5.51 0.97 0.36
CA SER A 102 4.62 0.19 -0.50
C SER A 102 3.46 1.02 -1.04
N LEU A 103 2.83 1.90 -0.25
CA LEU A 103 1.77 2.79 -0.73
C LEU A 103 2.27 3.69 -1.88
N CYS A 104 3.47 4.23 -1.74
CA CYS A 104 4.09 5.04 -2.80
C CYS A 104 4.43 4.20 -4.03
N LEU A 105 4.99 2.99 -3.85
CA LEU A 105 5.36 2.09 -4.94
C LEU A 105 4.17 1.64 -5.78
N ILE A 106 2.99 1.40 -5.17
CA ILE A 106 1.76 1.06 -5.91
C ILE A 106 1.48 2.10 -7.00
N GLN A 107 1.58 3.38 -6.64
CA GLN A 107 1.30 4.51 -7.53
C GLN A 107 2.39 4.64 -8.59
N TRP A 108 3.66 4.58 -8.20
CA TRP A 108 4.78 4.71 -9.13
C TRP A 108 4.83 3.59 -10.17
N PHE A 109 4.46 2.36 -9.80
CA PHE A 109 4.35 1.28 -10.79
C PHE A 109 3.25 1.56 -11.82
N VAL A 110 2.12 2.16 -11.43
CA VAL A 110 1.08 2.57 -12.39
C VAL A 110 1.58 3.72 -13.29
N VAL A 111 2.32 4.69 -12.74
CA VAL A 111 2.95 5.76 -13.53
C VAL A 111 3.92 5.18 -14.56
N LEU A 112 4.79 4.25 -14.15
CA LEU A 112 5.72 3.57 -15.05
C LEU A 112 4.99 2.74 -16.12
N ALA A 113 3.88 2.08 -15.76
CA ALA A 113 3.05 1.35 -16.71
C ALA A 113 2.46 2.27 -17.79
N SER A 114 2.03 3.48 -17.40
CA SER A 114 1.50 4.50 -18.31
C SER A 114 2.59 5.04 -19.24
N ILE A 115 3.79 5.32 -18.71
CA ILE A 115 4.95 5.76 -19.49
C ILE A 115 5.35 4.68 -20.50
N ASP A 116 5.42 3.42 -20.08
CA ASP A 116 5.75 2.30 -20.97
C ASP A 116 4.73 2.14 -22.10
N ARG A 117 3.43 2.26 -21.76
CA ARG A 117 2.36 2.22 -22.75
C ARG A 117 2.45 3.36 -23.76
N PHE A 118 2.79 4.57 -23.31
CA PHE A 118 3.04 5.70 -24.20
C PHE A 118 4.19 5.40 -25.18
N PHE A 119 5.33 4.91 -24.69
CA PHE A 119 6.46 4.52 -25.53
C PHE A 119 6.10 3.41 -26.53
N SER A 120 5.32 2.43 -26.11
CA SER A 120 4.86 1.34 -26.98
C SER A 120 4.01 1.83 -28.16
N THR A 121 3.22 2.89 -27.95
CA THR A 121 2.36 3.50 -28.98
C THR A 121 3.05 4.54 -29.86
N CYS A 122 4.28 4.95 -29.53
CA CYS A 122 5.00 5.95 -30.32
C CYS A 122 5.40 5.42 -31.70
N HIS A 123 5.27 6.26 -32.74
CA HIS A 123 5.68 5.92 -34.10
C HIS A 123 7.21 5.80 -34.25
N THR A 124 7.98 6.56 -33.48
CA THR A 124 9.44 6.55 -33.56
C THR A 124 10.01 5.26 -32.96
N ILE A 125 10.82 4.55 -33.76
CA ILE A 125 11.41 3.26 -33.39
C ILE A 125 12.23 3.35 -32.09
N GLN A 126 12.99 4.43 -31.91
CA GLN A 126 13.81 4.66 -30.71
C GLN A 126 12.97 4.66 -29.42
N TYR A 127 11.82 5.35 -29.42
CA TYR A 127 10.94 5.38 -28.26
C TYR A 127 10.27 4.02 -28.02
N ARG A 128 9.86 3.33 -29.07
CA ARG A 128 9.26 1.99 -28.94
C ARG A 128 10.22 0.96 -28.35
N GLN A 129 11.53 1.06 -28.64
CA GLN A 129 12.55 0.19 -28.06
C GLN A 129 12.73 0.38 -26.54
N LEU A 130 12.30 1.53 -25.99
CA LEU A 130 12.31 1.77 -24.54
C LEU A 130 11.27 0.92 -23.80
N SER A 131 10.16 0.55 -24.46
CA SER A 131 9.20 -0.44 -23.95
C SER A 131 9.79 -1.83 -24.12
N SER A 132 10.68 -2.20 -23.19
CA SER A 132 11.30 -3.52 -23.15
C SER A 132 11.31 -4.09 -21.74
N LEU A 133 11.22 -5.41 -21.64
CA LEU A 133 11.15 -6.10 -20.34
C LEU A 133 12.42 -5.87 -19.50
N LYS A 134 13.56 -5.71 -20.16
CA LYS A 134 14.84 -5.41 -19.49
C LYS A 134 14.81 -4.04 -18.84
N ILE A 135 14.29 -3.03 -19.54
CA ILE A 135 14.15 -1.68 -19.01
C ILE A 135 13.11 -1.66 -17.89
N ALA A 136 11.98 -2.36 -18.07
CA ALA A 136 10.94 -2.42 -17.03
C ALA A 136 11.44 -3.02 -15.71
N ARG A 137 12.19 -4.11 -15.75
CA ARG A 137 12.79 -4.70 -14.54
C ARG A 137 13.77 -3.76 -13.85
N LYS A 138 14.61 -3.06 -14.63
CA LYS A 138 15.53 -2.05 -14.09
C LYS A 138 14.77 -0.87 -13.47
N ALA A 139 13.73 -0.38 -14.13
CA ALA A 139 12.90 0.72 -13.66
C ALA A 139 12.17 0.37 -12.35
N VAL A 140 11.60 -0.84 -12.25
CA VAL A 140 10.99 -1.34 -11.00
C VAL A 140 12.02 -1.36 -9.87
N GLY A 141 13.19 -1.95 -10.08
CA GLY A 141 14.24 -2.00 -9.05
C GLY A 141 14.75 -0.62 -8.64
N LEU A 142 14.95 0.28 -9.61
CA LEU A 142 15.39 1.66 -9.36
C LEU A 142 14.36 2.44 -8.54
N VAL A 143 13.08 2.36 -8.90
CA VAL A 143 12.00 3.04 -8.16
C VAL A 143 11.86 2.47 -6.75
N ILE A 144 11.98 1.15 -6.56
CA ILE A 144 12.02 0.54 -5.21
C ILE A 144 13.15 1.15 -4.38
N LEU A 145 14.35 1.26 -4.95
CA LEU A 145 15.50 1.85 -4.26
C LEU A 145 15.27 3.32 -3.91
N ILE A 146 14.81 4.14 -4.86
CA ILE A 146 14.55 5.57 -4.65
C ILE A 146 13.51 5.76 -3.54
N ILE A 147 12.39 5.02 -3.58
CA ILE A 147 11.34 5.14 -2.59
C ILE A 147 11.78 4.64 -1.21
N ALA A 148 12.56 3.55 -1.16
CA ALA A 148 13.13 3.06 0.09
C ALA A 148 14.08 4.09 0.73
N LEU A 149 14.93 4.75 -0.06
CA LEU A 149 15.80 5.81 0.43
C LEU A 149 15.00 7.03 0.92
N ALA A 150 13.97 7.44 0.18
CA ALA A 150 13.12 8.56 0.57
C ALA A 150 12.40 8.31 1.92
N HIS A 151 11.96 7.08 2.17
CA HIS A 151 11.27 6.71 3.41
C HIS A 151 12.21 6.19 4.51
N PHE A 152 13.52 6.15 4.29
CA PHE A 152 14.48 5.66 5.28
C PHE A 152 14.38 6.39 6.62
N HIS A 153 14.08 7.70 6.60
CA HIS A 153 13.90 8.52 7.80
C HIS A 153 12.85 7.94 8.77
N THR A 154 11.85 7.21 8.27
CA THR A 154 10.81 6.58 9.10
C THR A 154 11.35 5.49 10.04
N LEU A 155 12.48 4.85 9.71
CA LEU A 155 13.14 3.89 10.59
C LEU A 155 13.83 4.54 11.78
N ILE A 156 14.14 5.83 11.69
CA ILE A 156 14.86 6.58 12.71
C ILE A 156 13.87 7.23 13.68
N TRP A 157 12.87 7.93 13.15
CA TRP A 157 12.00 8.80 13.94
C TRP A 157 10.91 8.07 14.72
N TRP A 158 10.43 6.92 14.24
CA TRP A 158 9.37 6.20 14.96
C TRP A 158 9.91 5.45 16.17
N THR A 159 9.26 5.62 17.31
CA THR A 159 9.58 4.97 18.58
C THR A 159 8.33 4.32 19.17
N VAL A 160 8.51 3.61 20.27
CA VAL A 160 7.42 3.06 21.07
C VAL A 160 7.42 3.80 22.40
N ASP A 161 6.37 4.58 22.64
CA ASP A 161 6.20 5.38 23.84
C ASP A 161 4.95 4.96 24.63
N TYR A 162 4.95 5.31 25.92
CA TYR A 162 3.81 5.10 26.81
C TYR A 162 2.85 6.28 26.71
N ILE A 163 1.58 6.01 26.38
CA ILE A 163 0.50 6.99 26.47
C ILE A 163 -0.50 6.46 27.50
N GLY A 164 -0.35 6.91 28.74
CA GLY A 164 -1.07 6.35 29.89
C GLY A 164 -0.50 4.99 30.31
N SER A 165 -1.32 3.94 30.35
CA SER A 165 -0.90 2.56 30.67
C SER A 165 -0.53 1.72 29.45
N ASP A 166 -0.80 2.23 28.24
CA ASP A 166 -0.70 1.47 27.00
C ASP A 166 0.49 1.95 26.17
N LEU A 167 1.14 1.01 25.49
CA LEU A 167 2.24 1.28 24.58
C LEU A 167 1.70 1.62 23.19
N TYR A 168 2.30 2.59 22.52
CA TYR A 168 1.94 3.00 21.18
C TYR A 168 3.18 3.24 20.32
N CYS A 169 3.09 2.85 19.05
CA CYS A 169 4.06 3.23 18.02
C CYS A 169 3.74 4.65 17.55
N ASN A 170 4.58 5.63 17.89
CA ASN A 170 4.42 7.05 17.55
C ASN A 170 5.75 7.67 17.05
N ILE A 171 5.64 8.91 16.58
CA ILE A 171 6.77 9.83 16.34
C ILE A 171 7.01 10.63 17.62
#